data_AF-A0A9X0X184-F1
#
_entry.id   AF-A0A9X0X184-F1
#
_cell.length_a   1.000
_cell.length_b   1.000
_cell.length_c   1.000
_cell.angle_alpha   90.00
_cell.angle_beta   90.00
_cell.angle_gamma   90.00
#
_symmetry.space_group_name_H-M   'P 1'
#
loop_
_entity.id
_entity.type
_entity.pdbx_description
1 polymer ?
#
loop_
_entity_poly.entity_id
_entity_poly.type
_entity_poly.pdbx_seq_one_letter_code
_entity_poly.pdbx_strand_id
1 'polypeptide(L)'
;MRISTAQFYESSAANYQKNFSNVVKSSEEASSLVRVNTAADDPVGASRLLQLGQQASMLDQYEANTTTIKATLGATEAVMTSINNVLQRARELAIGAGNASYTDADRQANASELGQIEEQLQSLMNTKDENGKYIFAGSKGDTVPFTRNDDGTYSYNGDQVTLDLAIGDNMSMATNSTGWEVFQQAINTSRSEVTRTAPVVDDGRVVLSNGQVSSSLTYNSKFRSGEPYTVDFVSGTQLQITDSGGNDVTAEASQGGAFNPATAAGQTVSFRGVDLTLNINLAAGDTAAAVLPGHSFTLAAKPDTFTATRSPGNPTPTQVTGSSITNPVAYHASFPTGSAVMKFTSATAFDLYAAPLTANSKIVSSGTVAAGVATASGVSFNLSGVPAAGDQFSVAVNTHETQNILDTVSQLKTALNTPTNGDPILTQKLQASIASGIGNLASGNDQLSSALSSVGGRGSALDTQSDTNQSLVLANTQTQSAIRDSDPAEVMTRLTLQQTMLQASQLAFSKIAQLGLFNKI
;
A
#
# COMPACT_ATOMS: atom_id res chain seq x y z
N MET A 1 17.91 88.87 7.74
CA MET A 1 19.02 88.07 8.31
C MET A 1 20.20 88.12 7.35
N ARG A 2 21.40 88.51 7.81
CA ARG A 2 22.65 88.38 7.03
C ARG A 2 23.21 86.98 7.32
N ILE A 3 23.25 86.11 6.32
CA ILE A 3 23.94 84.81 6.41
C ILE A 3 25.45 85.11 6.46
N SER A 4 26.19 84.52 7.41
CA SER A 4 27.63 84.73 7.49
C SER A 4 28.35 84.02 6.34
N THR A 5 29.48 84.54 5.86
CA THR A 5 30.29 83.93 4.80
C THR A 5 30.67 82.48 5.13
N ALA A 6 30.83 82.16 6.42
CA ALA A 6 31.09 80.80 6.91
C ALA A 6 29.88 79.88 6.73
N GLN A 7 28.67 80.32 7.12
CA GLN A 7 27.43 79.55 6.92
C GLN A 7 27.10 79.31 5.44
N PHE A 8 27.47 80.25 4.56
CA PHE A 8 27.26 80.13 3.11
C PHE A 8 28.26 79.17 2.43
N TYR A 9 29.50 79.13 2.92
CA TYR A 9 30.51 78.17 2.48
C TYR A 9 30.18 76.76 2.95
N GLU A 10 29.74 76.63 4.21
CA GLU A 10 29.33 75.35 4.80
C GLU A 10 28.09 74.78 4.10
N SER A 11 27.10 75.62 3.76
CA SER A 11 25.94 75.18 2.98
C SER A 11 26.31 74.79 1.54
N SER A 12 27.23 75.51 0.90
CA SER A 12 27.72 75.19 -0.45
C SER A 12 28.54 73.90 -0.48
N ALA A 13 29.39 73.67 0.53
CA ALA A 13 30.14 72.43 0.70
C ALA A 13 29.22 71.24 0.99
N ALA A 14 28.22 71.41 1.88
CA ALA A 14 27.21 70.39 2.15
C ALA A 14 26.40 70.05 0.89
N ASN A 15 26.04 71.04 0.07
CA ASN A 15 25.35 70.83 -1.21
C ASN A 15 26.24 70.11 -2.24
N TYR A 16 27.52 70.45 -2.32
CA TYR A 16 28.49 69.74 -3.17
C TYR A 16 28.64 68.28 -2.75
N GLN A 17 28.84 68.02 -1.45
CA GLN A 17 28.96 66.67 -0.88
C GLN A 17 27.69 65.85 -1.17
N LYS A 18 26.51 66.47 -1.04
CA LYS A 18 25.22 65.84 -1.35
C LYS A 18 25.08 65.51 -2.84
N ASN A 19 25.43 66.44 -3.73
CA ASN A 19 25.38 66.21 -5.17
C ASN A 19 26.38 65.13 -5.61
N PHE A 20 27.58 65.12 -5.02
CA PHE A 20 28.59 64.10 -5.29
C PHE A 20 28.10 62.72 -4.86
N SER A 21 27.55 62.60 -3.65
CA SER A 21 26.95 61.36 -3.15
C SER A 21 25.81 60.86 -4.04
N ASN A 22 24.96 61.76 -4.56
CA ASN A 22 23.88 61.40 -5.47
C ASN A 22 24.41 60.87 -6.82
N VAL A 23 25.45 61.50 -7.38
CA VAL A 23 26.09 61.03 -8.62
C VAL A 23 26.71 59.65 -8.44
N VAL A 24 27.43 59.42 -7.33
CA VAL A 24 28.00 58.09 -7.02
C VAL A 24 26.89 57.05 -6.96
N LYS A 25 25.82 57.32 -6.21
CA LYS A 25 24.68 56.40 -6.07
C LYS A 25 24.01 56.10 -7.41
N SER A 26 23.67 57.12 -8.20
CA SER A 26 23.07 56.91 -9.53
C SER A 26 24.03 56.24 -10.52
N SER A 27 25.35 56.40 -10.35
CA SER A 27 26.35 55.71 -11.16
C SER A 27 26.45 54.22 -10.79
N GLU A 28 26.36 53.89 -9.50
CA GLU A 28 26.28 52.49 -9.02
C GLU A 28 24.99 51.82 -9.50
N GLU A 29 23.85 52.53 -9.41
CA GLU A 29 22.56 52.05 -9.94
C GLU A 29 22.59 51.91 -11.47
N ALA A 30 23.20 52.84 -12.20
CA ALA A 30 23.35 52.73 -13.66
C ALA A 30 24.20 51.53 -14.07
N SER A 31 25.22 51.21 -13.27
CA SER A 31 26.10 50.07 -13.52
C SER A 31 25.48 48.73 -13.14
N SER A 32 24.69 48.69 -12.06
CA SER A 32 24.10 47.45 -11.53
C SER A 32 22.68 47.18 -12.04
N LEU A 33 22.00 48.22 -12.55
CA LEU A 33 20.57 48.24 -12.88
C LEU A 33 19.66 47.80 -11.72
N VAL A 34 20.12 47.98 -10.48
CA VAL A 34 19.39 47.62 -9.26
C VAL A 34 19.15 48.89 -8.44
N ARG A 35 17.89 49.28 -8.30
CA ARG A 35 17.46 50.43 -7.50
C ARG A 35 17.48 50.15 -6.00
N VAL A 36 17.12 48.93 -5.62
CA VAL A 36 17.02 48.52 -4.20
C VAL A 36 18.16 47.56 -3.89
N ASN A 37 19.31 48.11 -3.52
CA ASN A 37 20.51 47.34 -3.21
C ASN A 37 20.69 47.15 -1.69
N THR A 38 20.27 48.14 -0.90
CA THR A 38 20.29 48.11 0.57
C THR A 38 18.93 48.51 1.16
N ALA A 39 18.67 48.15 2.42
CA ALA A 39 17.44 48.57 3.12
C ALA A 39 17.34 50.09 3.31
N ALA A 40 18.45 50.83 3.16
CA ALA A 40 18.45 52.29 3.21
C ALA A 40 17.93 52.92 1.90
N ASP A 41 17.92 52.18 0.78
CA ASP A 41 17.47 52.69 -0.52
C ASP A 41 15.94 52.72 -0.61
N ASP A 42 15.28 51.65 -0.19
CA ASP A 42 13.83 51.55 -0.04
C ASP A 42 13.50 50.53 1.07
N PRO A 43 13.19 50.96 2.31
CA PRO A 43 12.91 50.04 3.40
C PRO A 43 11.62 49.21 3.19
N VAL A 44 10.63 49.73 2.45
CA VAL A 44 9.38 49.02 2.16
C VAL A 44 9.61 47.99 1.06
N GLY A 45 10.28 48.40 -0.03
CA GLY A 45 10.70 47.53 -1.11
C GLY A 45 11.62 46.41 -0.62
N ALA A 46 12.60 46.72 0.22
CA ALA A 46 13.50 45.73 0.81
C ALA A 46 12.75 44.73 1.70
N SER A 47 11.80 45.17 2.53
CA SER A 47 10.96 44.25 3.33
C SER A 47 10.12 43.33 2.45
N ARG A 48 9.58 43.84 1.33
CA ARG A 48 8.80 43.03 0.39
C ARG A 48 9.67 42.05 -0.38
N LEU A 49 10.86 42.47 -0.82
CA LEU A 49 11.85 41.59 -1.46
C LEU A 49 12.30 40.45 -0.54
N LEU A 50 12.45 40.71 0.76
CA LEU A 50 12.74 39.65 1.75
C LEU A 50 11.61 38.62 1.83
N GLN A 51 10.34 39.05 1.87
CA GLN A 51 9.19 38.13 1.85
C GLN A 51 9.13 37.33 0.54
N LEU A 52 9.36 37.99 -0.60
CA LEU A 52 9.40 37.32 -1.91
C LEU A 52 10.57 36.33 -2.00
N GLY A 53 11.72 36.66 -1.43
CA GLY A 53 12.87 35.77 -1.33
C GLY A 53 12.58 34.52 -0.50
N GLN A 54 11.92 34.67 0.65
CA GLN A 54 11.45 33.52 1.45
C GLN A 54 10.47 32.64 0.67
N GLN A 55 9.52 33.27 -0.03
CA GLN A 55 8.57 32.54 -0.89
C GLN A 55 9.29 31.81 -2.03
N ALA A 56 10.31 32.42 -2.66
CA ALA A 56 11.11 31.78 -3.69
C ALA A 56 11.83 30.53 -3.16
N SER A 57 12.51 30.62 -2.01
CA SER A 57 13.17 29.46 -1.40
C SER A 57 12.20 28.33 -1.06
N MET A 58 10.97 28.66 -0.68
CA MET A 58 9.92 27.66 -0.42
C MET A 58 9.43 27.01 -1.72
N LEU A 59 9.27 27.78 -2.80
CA LEU A 59 8.91 27.24 -4.12
C LEU A 59 10.00 26.34 -4.68
N ASP A 60 11.28 26.71 -4.51
CA ASP A 60 12.43 25.87 -4.89
C ASP A 60 12.40 24.52 -4.13
N GLN A 61 12.07 24.54 -2.84
CA GLN A 61 11.92 23.33 -2.04
C GLN A 61 10.76 22.45 -2.54
N TYR A 62 9.63 23.05 -2.91
CA TYR A 62 8.48 22.32 -3.46
C TYR A 62 8.79 21.69 -4.82
N GLU A 63 9.55 22.37 -5.68
CA GLU A 63 10.02 21.82 -6.95
C GLU A 63 10.97 20.63 -6.72
N ALA A 64 11.96 20.78 -5.82
CA ALA A 64 12.88 19.71 -5.46
C ALA A 64 12.15 18.48 -4.88
N ASN A 65 11.16 18.71 -4.02
CA ASN A 65 10.32 17.64 -3.48
C ASN A 65 9.50 16.96 -4.58
N THR A 66 8.89 17.73 -5.49
CA THR A 66 8.11 17.20 -6.62
C THR A 66 8.97 16.32 -7.53
N THR A 67 10.18 16.76 -7.87
CA THR A 67 11.14 15.96 -8.66
C THR A 67 11.52 14.67 -7.95
N THR A 68 11.77 14.73 -6.64
CA THR A 68 12.10 13.54 -5.83
C THR A 68 10.95 12.53 -5.81
N ILE A 69 9.72 13.01 -5.60
CA ILE A 69 8.53 12.15 -5.59
C ILE A 69 8.34 11.52 -6.98
N LYS A 70 8.41 12.30 -8.07
CA LYS A 70 8.26 11.78 -9.43
C LYS A 70 9.27 10.68 -9.75
N ALA A 71 10.54 10.86 -9.39
CA ALA A 71 11.57 9.85 -9.59
C ALA A 71 11.25 8.55 -8.80
N THR A 72 10.85 8.69 -7.53
CA THR A 72 10.50 7.55 -6.66
C THR A 72 9.27 6.80 -7.16
N LEU A 73 8.22 7.53 -7.55
CA LEU A 73 7.00 6.96 -8.11
C LEU A 73 7.27 6.24 -9.43
N GLY A 74 8.07 6.82 -10.33
CA GLY A 74 8.44 6.18 -11.59
C GLY A 74 9.24 4.88 -11.40
N ALA A 75 10.18 4.86 -10.44
CA ALA A 75 10.90 3.63 -10.08
C ALA A 75 9.95 2.56 -9.51
N THR A 76 9.03 2.97 -8.64
CA THR A 76 8.03 2.05 -8.05
C THR A 76 7.07 1.49 -9.11
N GLU A 77 6.61 2.33 -10.04
CA GLU A 77 5.76 1.94 -11.16
C GLU A 77 6.44 0.91 -12.08
N ALA A 78 7.72 1.11 -12.40
CA ALA A 78 8.48 0.17 -13.21
C ALA A 78 8.61 -1.22 -12.54
N VAL A 79 8.83 -1.24 -11.23
CA VAL A 79 8.88 -2.51 -10.46
C VAL A 79 7.50 -3.18 -10.42
N MET A 80 6.43 -2.42 -10.15
CA MET A 80 5.06 -2.95 -10.16
C MET A 80 4.66 -3.49 -11.54
N THR A 81 5.06 -2.83 -12.63
CA THR A 81 4.85 -3.31 -14.00
C THR A 81 5.58 -4.64 -14.25
N SER A 82 6.82 -4.76 -13.76
CA SER A 82 7.58 -6.01 -13.85
C SER A 82 6.91 -7.14 -13.07
N ILE A 83 6.38 -6.86 -11.89
CA ILE A 83 5.59 -7.81 -11.09
C ILE A 83 4.35 -8.26 -11.85
N ASN A 84 3.62 -7.34 -12.50
CA ASN A 84 2.43 -7.68 -13.29
C ASN A 84 2.77 -8.68 -14.40
N ASN A 85 3.86 -8.48 -15.13
CA ASN A 85 4.30 -9.40 -16.18
C ASN A 85 4.63 -10.80 -15.63
N VAL A 86 5.27 -10.87 -14.46
CA VAL A 86 5.60 -12.14 -13.78
C VAL A 86 4.31 -12.86 -13.33
N LEU A 87 3.33 -12.14 -12.80
CA LEU A 87 2.03 -12.70 -12.41
C LEU A 87 1.20 -13.16 -13.61
N GLN A 88 1.26 -12.44 -14.74
CA GLN A 88 0.64 -12.89 -15.99
C GLN A 88 1.21 -14.23 -16.45
N ARG A 89 2.54 -14.39 -16.38
CA ARG A 89 3.17 -15.68 -16.68
C ARG A 89 2.74 -16.79 -15.72
N ALA A 90 2.65 -16.50 -14.42
CA ALA A 90 2.15 -17.45 -13.43
C ALA A 90 0.72 -17.92 -13.77
N ARG A 91 -0.14 -16.99 -14.21
CA ARG A 91 -1.52 -17.27 -14.63
C ARG A 91 -1.57 -18.12 -15.90
N GLU A 92 -0.71 -17.88 -16.88
CA GLU A 92 -0.60 -18.72 -18.09
C GLU A 92 -0.28 -20.17 -17.73
N LEU A 93 0.70 -20.38 -16.84
CA LEU A 93 1.07 -21.71 -16.36
C LEU A 93 -0.06 -22.39 -15.58
N ALA A 94 -0.79 -21.63 -14.75
CA ALA A 94 -1.95 -22.12 -14.01
C ALA A 94 -3.06 -22.60 -14.96
N ILE A 95 -3.40 -21.79 -15.96
CA ILE A 95 -4.43 -22.12 -16.96
C ILE A 95 -4.00 -23.36 -17.77
N GLY A 96 -2.73 -23.41 -18.21
CA GLY A 96 -2.18 -24.55 -18.93
C GLY A 96 -2.23 -25.85 -18.10
N ALA A 97 -1.86 -25.77 -16.82
CA ALA A 97 -1.87 -26.91 -15.90
C ALA A 97 -3.29 -27.45 -15.61
N GLY A 98 -4.33 -26.65 -15.84
CA GLY A 98 -5.73 -27.08 -15.74
C GLY A 98 -6.18 -27.98 -16.91
N ASN A 99 -5.36 -28.17 -17.94
CA ASN A 99 -5.69 -29.02 -19.09
C ASN A 99 -5.70 -30.50 -18.69
N ALA A 100 -6.80 -31.19 -18.98
CA ALA A 100 -7.00 -32.61 -18.65
C ALA A 100 -6.00 -33.57 -19.32
N SER A 101 -5.37 -33.17 -20.43
CA SER A 101 -4.39 -33.99 -21.14
C SER A 101 -2.97 -33.92 -20.54
N TYR A 102 -2.71 -33.04 -19.57
CA TYR A 102 -1.38 -32.91 -18.97
C TYR A 102 -1.07 -34.11 -18.08
N THR A 103 0.17 -34.59 -18.16
CA THR A 103 0.69 -35.60 -17.23
C THR A 103 1.16 -34.96 -15.93
N ASP A 104 1.42 -35.78 -14.91
CA ASP A 104 2.07 -35.28 -13.67
C ASP A 104 3.46 -34.68 -13.96
N ALA A 105 4.19 -35.23 -14.93
CA ALA A 105 5.49 -34.70 -15.34
C ALA A 105 5.38 -33.31 -15.98
N ASP A 106 4.37 -33.09 -16.83
CA ASP A 106 4.12 -31.76 -17.45
C ASP A 106 3.77 -30.72 -16.36
N ARG A 107 2.96 -31.12 -15.37
CA ARG A 107 2.61 -30.25 -14.24
C ARG A 107 3.78 -29.94 -13.34
N GLN A 108 4.66 -30.91 -13.07
CA GLN A 108 5.89 -30.69 -12.30
C GLN A 108 6.88 -29.77 -13.03
N ALA A 109 6.92 -29.81 -14.37
CA ALA A 109 7.68 -28.85 -15.15
C ALA A 109 7.13 -27.42 -14.96
N ASN A 110 5.80 -27.23 -15.06
CA ASN A 110 5.17 -25.95 -14.76
C ASN A 110 5.40 -25.51 -13.30
N ALA A 111 5.40 -26.45 -12.35
CA ALA A 111 5.68 -26.16 -10.95
C ALA A 111 7.12 -25.66 -10.74
N SER A 112 8.08 -26.21 -11.48
CA SER A 112 9.47 -25.74 -11.44
C SER A 112 9.59 -24.31 -11.97
N GLU A 113 8.88 -23.98 -13.05
CA GLU A 113 8.82 -22.61 -13.59
C GLU A 113 8.11 -21.65 -12.61
N LEU A 114 7.01 -22.08 -11.97
CA LEU A 114 6.36 -21.31 -10.90
C LEU A 114 7.30 -21.06 -9.71
N GLY A 115 8.20 -21.99 -9.39
CA GLY A 115 9.24 -21.77 -8.39
C GLY A 115 10.21 -20.63 -8.76
N GLN A 116 10.62 -20.55 -10.02
CA GLN A 116 11.46 -19.44 -10.51
C GLN A 116 10.71 -18.11 -10.49
N ILE A 117 9.41 -18.13 -10.86
CA ILE A 117 8.52 -16.98 -10.79
C ILE A 117 8.35 -16.51 -9.34
N GLU A 118 8.19 -17.41 -8.37
CA GLU A 118 8.09 -17.10 -6.94
C GLU A 118 9.37 -16.40 -6.43
N GLU A 119 10.54 -16.92 -6.79
CA GLU A 119 11.84 -16.31 -6.44
C GLU A 119 12.00 -14.91 -7.08
N GLN A 120 11.69 -14.78 -8.37
CA GLN A 120 11.74 -13.50 -9.07
C GLN A 120 10.76 -12.49 -8.47
N LEU A 121 9.54 -12.93 -8.14
CA LEU A 121 8.52 -12.11 -7.53
C LEU A 121 8.97 -11.61 -6.16
N GLN A 122 9.52 -12.49 -5.32
CA GLN A 122 10.07 -12.11 -4.01
C GLN A 122 11.20 -11.09 -4.16
N SER A 123 12.08 -11.28 -5.16
CA SER A 123 13.17 -10.33 -5.44
C SER A 123 12.63 -8.95 -5.82
N LEU A 124 11.61 -8.89 -6.68
CA LEU A 124 10.99 -7.63 -7.11
C LEU A 124 10.26 -6.94 -5.94
N MET A 125 9.54 -7.69 -5.12
CA MET A 125 8.85 -7.16 -3.94
C MET A 125 9.83 -6.71 -2.84
N ASN A 126 11.09 -7.15 -2.91
CA ASN A 126 12.20 -6.71 -2.07
C ASN A 126 13.18 -5.78 -2.81
N THR A 127 12.72 -5.05 -3.83
CA THR A 127 13.57 -4.10 -4.57
C THR A 127 14.06 -2.97 -3.66
N LYS A 128 15.30 -2.54 -3.88
CA LYS A 128 15.93 -1.40 -3.22
C LYS A 128 16.04 -0.20 -4.16
N ASP A 129 15.98 1.00 -3.60
CA ASP A 129 16.30 2.24 -4.28
C ASP A 129 17.83 2.43 -4.41
N GLU A 130 18.21 3.56 -5.02
CA GLU A 130 19.61 3.97 -5.22
C GLU A 130 20.38 4.16 -3.90
N ASN A 131 19.67 4.41 -2.79
CA ASN A 131 20.24 4.57 -1.45
C ASN A 131 20.32 3.25 -0.68
N GLY A 132 19.94 2.13 -1.31
CA GLY A 132 19.93 0.80 -0.71
C GLY A 132 18.75 0.53 0.23
N LYS A 133 17.73 1.41 0.24
CA LYS A 133 16.51 1.27 1.04
C LYS A 133 15.44 0.50 0.28
N TYR A 134 14.72 -0.38 0.96
CA TYR A 134 13.62 -1.15 0.38
C TYR A 134 12.40 -0.27 0.08
N ILE A 135 11.98 -0.24 -1.19
CA ILE A 135 10.95 0.70 -1.66
C ILE A 135 9.54 0.39 -1.13
N PHE A 136 9.28 -0.86 -0.77
CA PHE A 136 7.99 -1.34 -0.26
C PHE A 136 7.96 -1.54 1.27
N ALA A 137 8.97 -1.07 2.01
CA ALA A 137 9.07 -1.28 3.46
C ALA A 137 8.31 -0.26 4.33
N GLY A 138 7.70 0.76 3.73
CA GLY A 138 7.14 1.88 4.47
C GLY A 138 8.26 2.75 5.08
N SER A 139 8.15 3.13 6.35
CA SER A 139 9.21 3.88 7.04
C SER A 139 10.45 3.03 7.37
N LYS A 140 10.32 1.70 7.35
CA LYS A 140 11.39 0.74 7.68
C LYS A 140 12.29 0.40 6.49
N GLY A 141 12.82 1.40 5.79
CA GLY A 141 13.62 1.21 4.57
C GLY A 141 14.82 0.26 4.70
N ASP A 142 15.33 -0.03 5.90
CA ASP A 142 16.42 -0.99 6.13
C ASP A 142 15.96 -2.43 6.42
N THR A 143 14.66 -2.66 6.56
CA THR A 143 14.08 -3.97 6.87
C THR A 143 13.63 -4.66 5.60
N VAL A 144 14.03 -5.93 5.42
CA VAL A 144 13.58 -6.75 4.28
C VAL A 144 12.05 -6.89 4.32
N PRO A 145 11.31 -6.38 3.32
CA PRO A 145 9.85 -6.37 3.34
C PRO A 145 9.23 -7.76 3.40
N PHE A 146 9.65 -8.69 2.53
CA PHE A 146 9.04 -10.02 2.39
C PHE A 146 10.04 -11.13 2.68
N THR A 147 9.74 -11.92 3.70
CA THR A 147 10.53 -13.10 4.09
C THR A 147 9.69 -14.36 4.05
N ARG A 148 10.30 -15.45 3.61
CA ARG A 148 9.68 -16.78 3.63
C ARG A 148 9.84 -17.41 5.01
N ASN A 149 8.75 -17.93 5.55
CA ASN A 149 8.69 -18.65 6.82
C ASN A 149 9.04 -20.13 6.64
N ASP A 150 9.29 -20.83 7.74
CA ASP A 150 9.62 -22.27 7.74
C ASP A 150 8.45 -23.14 7.21
N ASP A 151 7.21 -22.68 7.41
CA ASP A 151 6.00 -23.33 6.88
C ASP A 151 5.78 -23.05 5.38
N GLY A 152 6.65 -22.24 4.77
CA GLY A 152 6.60 -21.87 3.36
C GLY A 152 5.72 -20.68 3.02
N THR A 153 5.01 -20.09 4.00
CA THR A 153 4.26 -18.84 3.82
C THR A 153 5.17 -17.62 3.81
N TYR A 154 4.64 -16.47 3.41
CA TYR A 154 5.36 -15.20 3.39
C TYR A 154 4.84 -14.21 4.42
N SER A 155 5.78 -13.51 5.07
CA SER A 155 5.48 -12.44 6.03
C SER A 155 5.98 -11.09 5.55
N TYR A 156 5.15 -10.08 5.77
CA TYR A 156 5.49 -8.69 5.54
C TYR A 156 6.04 -8.04 6.82
N ASN A 157 7.29 -7.58 6.78
CA ASN A 157 8.01 -7.02 7.92
C ASN A 157 8.14 -5.49 7.89
N GLY A 158 7.60 -4.85 6.85
CA GLY A 158 7.53 -3.39 6.75
C GLY A 158 6.48 -2.77 7.68
N ASP A 159 6.09 -1.55 7.38
CA ASP A 159 4.95 -0.89 8.02
C ASP A 159 4.05 -0.20 6.99
N GLN A 160 2.94 0.36 7.47
CA GLN A 160 1.93 1.04 6.65
C GLN A 160 2.17 2.56 6.58
N VAL A 161 3.35 3.04 7.00
CA VAL A 161 3.62 4.47 7.10
C VAL A 161 3.91 5.04 5.70
N THR A 162 3.12 6.05 5.33
CA THR A 162 3.39 6.90 4.17
C THR A 162 4.40 7.97 4.54
N LEU A 163 5.33 8.24 3.64
CA LEU A 163 6.32 9.30 3.77
C LEU A 163 5.87 10.47 2.91
N ASP A 164 5.45 11.57 3.54
CA ASP A 164 4.91 12.72 2.84
C ASP A 164 5.95 13.83 2.66
N LEU A 165 6.02 14.42 1.47
CA LEU A 165 6.77 15.66 1.21
C LEU A 165 5.82 16.78 0.80
N ALA A 166 6.10 17.99 1.27
CA ALA A 166 5.34 19.19 0.90
C ALA A 166 5.62 19.54 -0.57
N ILE A 167 4.56 19.77 -1.34
CA ILE A 167 4.63 20.10 -2.78
C ILE A 167 3.98 21.45 -3.11
N GLY A 168 3.39 22.09 -2.11
CA GLY A 168 2.71 23.37 -2.22
C GLY A 168 2.29 23.89 -0.85
N ASP A 169 1.72 25.09 -0.81
CA ASP A 169 1.19 25.66 0.44
C ASP A 169 0.04 24.78 0.97
N ASN A 170 0.20 24.25 2.18
CA ASN A 170 -0.70 23.26 2.80
C ASN A 170 -0.99 22.00 1.97
N MET A 171 -0.11 21.63 1.03
CA MET A 171 -0.25 20.41 0.23
C MET A 171 0.97 19.51 0.38
N SER A 172 0.73 18.24 0.69
CA SER A 172 1.75 17.20 0.74
C SER A 172 1.34 15.99 -0.11
N MET A 173 2.34 15.22 -0.52
CA MET A 173 2.14 14.01 -1.31
C MET A 173 3.00 12.87 -0.77
N ALA A 174 2.40 11.69 -0.71
CA ALA A 174 3.09 10.46 -0.33
C ALA A 174 4.12 10.07 -1.41
N THR A 175 5.37 9.89 -0.98
CA THR A 175 6.51 9.56 -1.83
C THR A 175 6.61 8.07 -2.13
N ASN A 176 6.10 7.22 -1.23
CA ASN A 176 6.20 5.77 -1.28
C ASN A 176 4.84 5.09 -1.50
N SER A 177 4.88 3.80 -1.82
CA SER A 177 3.75 2.88 -1.72
C SER A 177 4.19 1.73 -0.83
N THR A 178 3.37 1.31 0.13
CA THR A 178 3.78 0.28 1.10
C THR A 178 3.51 -1.10 0.55
N GLY A 179 4.37 -2.08 0.86
CA GLY A 179 4.12 -3.48 0.47
C GLY A 179 2.83 -4.05 1.06
N TRP A 180 2.38 -3.51 2.19
CA TRP A 180 1.05 -3.79 2.73
C TRP A 180 -0.06 -3.38 1.75
N GLU A 181 -0.06 -2.10 1.34
CA GLU A 181 -1.05 -1.57 0.40
C GLU A 181 -1.01 -2.33 -0.94
N VAL A 182 0.18 -2.54 -1.49
CA VAL A 182 0.33 -3.08 -2.85
C VAL A 182 0.08 -4.60 -2.91
N PHE A 183 0.51 -5.37 -1.90
CA PHE A 183 0.58 -6.83 -2.03
C PHE A 183 -0.19 -7.62 -0.96
N GLN A 184 -0.56 -7.02 0.18
CA GLN A 184 -1.22 -7.75 1.28
C GLN A 184 -2.75 -7.62 1.27
N GLN A 185 -3.29 -6.67 0.50
CA GLN A 185 -4.72 -6.35 0.47
C GLN A 185 -5.50 -7.06 -0.64
N ALA A 186 -4.85 -7.93 -1.42
CA ALA A 186 -5.54 -8.72 -2.44
C ALA A 186 -6.59 -9.63 -1.79
N ILE A 187 -7.83 -9.52 -2.26
CA ILE A 187 -8.96 -10.31 -1.75
C ILE A 187 -8.67 -11.78 -2.02
N ASN A 188 -8.86 -12.62 -1.00
CA ASN A 188 -8.84 -14.06 -1.19
C ASN A 188 -10.21 -14.53 -1.67
N THR A 189 -10.27 -15.12 -2.85
CA THR A 189 -11.49 -15.70 -3.40
C THR A 189 -11.79 -17.08 -2.81
N SER A 190 -10.83 -17.72 -2.14
CA SER A 190 -10.94 -19.09 -1.62
C SER A 190 -11.30 -19.14 -0.13
N ARG A 191 -12.42 -18.49 0.20
CA ARG A 191 -12.93 -18.30 1.59
C ARG A 191 -14.06 -19.24 1.97
N SER A 192 -14.54 -20.08 1.04
CA SER A 192 -15.50 -21.13 1.34
C SER A 192 -14.84 -22.51 1.31
N GLU A 193 -15.47 -23.46 1.97
CA GLU A 193 -15.07 -24.85 2.02
C GLU A 193 -16.29 -25.74 1.84
N VAL A 194 -16.11 -26.82 1.09
CA VAL A 194 -17.12 -27.85 0.89
C VAL A 194 -16.60 -29.16 1.42
N THR A 195 -17.41 -29.82 2.26
CA THR A 195 -17.11 -31.17 2.77
C THR A 195 -18.24 -32.11 2.38
N ARG A 196 -17.91 -33.26 1.77
CA ARG A 196 -18.91 -34.28 1.45
C ARG A 196 -19.44 -34.93 2.72
N THR A 197 -20.75 -35.05 2.83
CA THR A 197 -21.44 -35.78 3.91
C THR A 197 -22.02 -37.10 3.44
N ALA A 198 -22.45 -37.19 2.17
CA ALA A 198 -22.94 -38.42 1.57
C ALA A 198 -22.54 -38.53 0.08
N PRO A 199 -22.23 -39.73 -0.43
CA PRO A 199 -21.94 -40.96 0.35
C PRO A 199 -20.69 -40.79 1.23
N VAL A 200 -20.60 -41.56 2.33
CA VAL A 200 -19.48 -41.42 3.30
C VAL A 200 -18.14 -41.70 2.62
N VAL A 201 -18.09 -42.75 1.79
CA VAL A 201 -16.95 -43.06 0.95
C VAL A 201 -17.08 -42.31 -0.37
N ASP A 202 -15.99 -41.69 -0.80
CA ASP A 202 -15.95 -40.98 -2.09
C ASP A 202 -16.09 -41.98 -3.23
N ASP A 203 -17.16 -41.86 -4.01
CA ASP A 203 -17.34 -42.65 -5.22
C ASP A 203 -16.81 -41.94 -6.47
N GLY A 204 -16.33 -40.70 -6.34
CA GLY A 204 -15.78 -39.88 -7.42
C GLY A 204 -16.82 -39.44 -8.46
N ARG A 205 -18.11 -39.60 -8.18
CA ARG A 205 -19.19 -39.38 -9.17
C ARG A 205 -19.72 -37.95 -9.16
N VAL A 206 -19.93 -37.37 -7.97
CA VAL A 206 -20.38 -35.98 -7.82
C VAL A 206 -19.35 -35.22 -7.01
N VAL A 207 -18.85 -34.14 -7.58
CA VAL A 207 -17.92 -33.24 -6.89
C VAL A 207 -18.40 -31.82 -6.98
N LEU A 208 -18.42 -31.17 -5.83
CA LEU A 208 -18.69 -29.76 -5.68
C LEU A 208 -17.38 -29.08 -5.24
N SER A 209 -16.94 -28.05 -5.97
CA SER A 209 -15.75 -27.31 -5.58
C SER A 209 -15.97 -26.57 -4.25
N ASN A 210 -14.89 -26.18 -3.58
CA ASN A 210 -14.95 -25.38 -2.36
C ASN A 210 -15.67 -24.03 -2.55
N GLY A 211 -15.92 -23.61 -3.78
CA GLY A 211 -16.53 -22.33 -4.11
C GLY A 211 -15.49 -21.21 -4.15
N GLN A 212 -15.72 -20.24 -5.03
CA GLN A 212 -14.94 -19.02 -5.13
C GLN A 212 -15.84 -17.84 -4.79
N VAL A 213 -15.39 -16.95 -3.91
CA VAL A 213 -16.11 -15.74 -3.56
C VAL A 213 -16.12 -14.82 -4.78
N SER A 214 -17.29 -14.69 -5.40
CA SER A 214 -17.56 -13.81 -6.54
C SER A 214 -18.06 -12.44 -6.11
N SER A 215 -18.57 -12.31 -4.87
CA SER A 215 -18.99 -11.04 -4.29
C SER A 215 -18.72 -10.99 -2.79
N SER A 216 -17.65 -10.31 -2.36
CA SER A 216 -17.29 -10.17 -0.94
C SER A 216 -18.40 -9.51 -0.11
N LEU A 217 -19.12 -8.55 -0.67
CA LEU A 217 -20.24 -7.88 0.01
C LEU A 217 -21.39 -8.86 0.27
N THR A 218 -21.79 -9.63 -0.74
CA THR A 218 -22.89 -10.61 -0.61
C THR A 218 -22.47 -11.77 0.29
N TYR A 219 -21.23 -12.24 0.16
CA TYR A 219 -20.65 -13.27 1.01
C TYR A 219 -20.68 -12.85 2.49
N ASN A 220 -20.14 -11.67 2.81
CA ASN A 220 -20.08 -11.19 4.19
C ASN A 220 -21.47 -10.92 4.79
N SER A 221 -22.42 -10.39 4.00
CA SER A 221 -23.74 -10.01 4.50
C SER A 221 -24.77 -11.15 4.53
N LYS A 222 -24.67 -12.11 3.61
CA LYS A 222 -25.66 -13.20 3.46
C LYS A 222 -25.07 -14.57 3.73
N PHE A 223 -23.95 -14.93 3.08
CA PHE A 223 -23.38 -16.27 3.18
C PHE A 223 -22.98 -16.60 4.62
N ARG A 224 -22.21 -15.73 5.29
CA ARG A 224 -21.72 -15.98 6.66
C ARG A 224 -22.82 -16.10 7.72
N SER A 225 -24.00 -15.51 7.48
CA SER A 225 -25.08 -15.50 8.48
C SER A 225 -25.90 -16.80 8.55
N GLY A 226 -25.90 -17.59 7.48
CA GLY A 226 -26.72 -18.81 7.37
C GLY A 226 -25.93 -20.12 7.34
N GLU A 227 -24.60 -20.05 7.51
CA GLU A 227 -23.74 -21.23 7.50
C GLU A 227 -23.84 -22.07 8.79
N PRO A 228 -23.45 -23.36 8.77
CA PRO A 228 -23.15 -24.16 7.57
C PRO A 228 -24.43 -24.48 6.79
N TYR A 229 -24.30 -24.55 5.47
CA TYR A 229 -25.37 -24.96 4.55
C TYR A 229 -25.26 -26.44 4.22
N THR A 230 -26.39 -27.10 4.02
CA THR A 230 -26.46 -28.46 3.44
C THR A 230 -26.86 -28.35 1.97
N VAL A 231 -26.06 -28.91 1.08
CA VAL A 231 -26.32 -28.97 -0.36
C VAL A 231 -26.64 -30.41 -0.74
N ASP A 232 -27.90 -30.68 -1.02
CA ASP A 232 -28.42 -32.01 -1.35
C ASP A 232 -28.80 -32.10 -2.82
N PHE A 233 -28.41 -33.20 -3.46
CA PHE A 233 -28.87 -33.53 -4.81
C PHE A 233 -30.20 -34.30 -4.70
N VAL A 234 -31.31 -33.59 -4.90
CA VAL A 234 -32.67 -34.15 -4.70
C VAL A 234 -33.21 -34.85 -5.96
N SER A 235 -32.69 -34.52 -7.13
CA SER A 235 -32.99 -35.22 -8.38
C SER A 235 -31.80 -35.18 -9.35
N GLY A 236 -31.93 -35.82 -10.51
CA GLY A 236 -30.90 -35.78 -11.55
C GLY A 236 -30.64 -34.39 -12.14
N THR A 237 -31.47 -33.39 -11.86
CA THR A 237 -31.38 -32.04 -12.44
C THR A 237 -31.58 -30.92 -11.41
N GLN A 238 -31.68 -31.24 -10.13
CA GLN A 238 -32.04 -30.27 -9.09
C GLN A 238 -31.21 -30.51 -7.82
N LEU A 239 -30.58 -29.44 -7.33
CA LEU A 239 -30.01 -29.37 -5.99
C LEU A 239 -30.93 -28.58 -5.05
N GLN A 240 -30.83 -28.86 -3.77
CA GLN A 240 -31.50 -28.14 -2.69
C GLN A 240 -30.42 -27.63 -1.72
N ILE A 241 -30.53 -26.37 -1.30
CA ILE A 241 -29.65 -25.75 -0.31
C ILE A 241 -30.47 -25.38 0.92
N THR A 242 -30.06 -25.90 2.06
CA THR A 242 -30.69 -25.64 3.35
C THR A 242 -29.72 -24.91 4.26
N ASP A 243 -30.16 -23.85 4.96
CA ASP A 243 -29.33 -23.13 5.93
C ASP A 243 -29.16 -23.88 7.27
N SER A 244 -28.35 -23.32 8.18
CA SER A 244 -28.12 -23.92 9.50
C SER A 244 -29.35 -23.98 10.40
N GLY A 245 -30.39 -23.21 10.09
CA GLY A 245 -31.71 -23.25 10.74
C GLY A 245 -32.66 -24.29 10.15
N GLY A 246 -32.27 -24.99 9.07
CA GLY A 246 -33.12 -25.94 8.36
C GLY A 246 -34.05 -25.30 7.34
N ASN A 247 -33.88 -24.02 7.00
CA ASN A 247 -34.72 -23.34 6.00
C ASN A 247 -34.19 -23.58 4.58
N ASP A 248 -35.09 -23.85 3.64
CA ASP A 248 -34.76 -23.95 2.23
C ASP A 248 -34.45 -22.56 1.65
N VAL A 249 -33.21 -22.38 1.21
CA VAL A 249 -32.68 -21.15 0.62
C VAL A 249 -32.28 -21.35 -0.85
N THR A 250 -32.72 -22.44 -1.48
CA THR A 250 -32.37 -22.83 -2.85
C THR A 250 -32.77 -21.79 -3.89
N ALA A 251 -33.84 -21.03 -3.64
CA ALA A 251 -34.29 -19.95 -4.53
C ALA A 251 -33.24 -18.83 -4.72
N GLU A 252 -32.26 -18.71 -3.81
CA GLU A 252 -31.15 -17.76 -3.91
C GLU A 252 -29.94 -18.34 -4.69
N ALA A 253 -29.99 -19.62 -5.07
CA ALA A 253 -29.01 -20.22 -5.97
C ALA A 253 -29.34 -19.90 -7.43
N SER A 254 -28.33 -19.90 -8.29
CA SER A 254 -28.50 -19.76 -9.74
C SER A 254 -29.52 -20.77 -10.26
N GLN A 255 -30.44 -20.30 -11.11
CA GLN A 255 -31.53 -21.12 -11.68
C GLN A 255 -32.42 -21.80 -10.62
N GLY A 256 -32.46 -21.29 -9.39
CA GLY A 256 -33.21 -21.91 -8.29
C GLY A 256 -32.74 -23.34 -8.00
N GLY A 257 -31.46 -23.64 -8.19
CA GLY A 257 -30.85 -24.96 -7.98
C GLY A 257 -31.00 -25.94 -9.16
N ALA A 258 -31.59 -25.51 -10.28
CA ALA A 258 -31.63 -26.35 -11.48
C ALA A 258 -30.25 -26.42 -12.16
N PHE A 259 -29.85 -27.62 -12.60
CA PHE A 259 -28.62 -27.85 -13.35
C PHE A 259 -28.84 -28.88 -14.47
N ASN A 260 -27.95 -28.91 -15.46
CA ASN A 260 -28.00 -29.81 -16.61
C ASN A 260 -26.96 -30.94 -16.49
N PRO A 261 -27.34 -32.18 -16.13
CA PRO A 261 -26.39 -33.27 -15.97
C PRO A 261 -25.74 -33.73 -17.28
N ALA A 262 -26.26 -33.34 -18.45
CA ALA A 262 -25.67 -33.69 -19.75
C ALA A 262 -24.37 -32.92 -20.04
N THR A 263 -24.16 -31.78 -19.37
CA THR A 263 -22.86 -31.09 -19.35
C THR A 263 -22.05 -31.64 -18.17
N ALA A 264 -21.33 -32.73 -18.43
CA ALA A 264 -20.64 -33.54 -17.42
C ALA A 264 -19.56 -32.78 -16.61
N ALA A 265 -19.04 -31.65 -17.11
CA ALA A 265 -17.97 -30.91 -16.46
C ALA A 265 -18.28 -29.41 -16.34
N GLY A 266 -17.94 -28.84 -15.17
CA GLY A 266 -17.75 -27.40 -15.01
C GLY A 266 -19.02 -26.56 -14.90
N GLN A 267 -20.12 -27.09 -14.39
CA GLN A 267 -21.33 -26.28 -14.20
C GLN A 267 -21.17 -25.35 -13.01
N THR A 268 -21.38 -24.05 -13.23
CA THR A 268 -21.32 -23.07 -12.14
C THR A 268 -22.67 -22.95 -11.44
N VAL A 269 -22.66 -23.07 -10.12
CA VAL A 269 -23.78 -22.76 -9.23
C VAL A 269 -23.39 -21.57 -8.37
N SER A 270 -23.98 -20.41 -8.63
CA SER A 270 -23.76 -19.22 -7.82
C SER A 270 -24.76 -19.18 -6.66
N PHE A 271 -24.29 -19.00 -5.44
CA PHE A 271 -25.12 -18.94 -4.23
C PHE A 271 -24.53 -17.94 -3.24
N ARG A 272 -25.31 -16.91 -2.86
CA ARG A 272 -24.97 -15.89 -1.85
C ARG A 272 -23.54 -15.30 -1.99
N GLY A 273 -23.08 -15.09 -3.23
CA GLY A 273 -21.77 -14.50 -3.54
C GLY A 273 -20.61 -15.51 -3.58
N VAL A 274 -20.92 -16.82 -3.62
CA VAL A 274 -19.97 -17.92 -3.84
C VAL A 274 -20.35 -18.63 -5.13
N ASP A 275 -19.38 -18.79 -6.04
CA ASP A 275 -19.51 -19.56 -7.27
C ASP A 275 -18.91 -20.95 -7.07
N LEU A 276 -19.77 -21.96 -7.03
CA LEU A 276 -19.41 -23.36 -6.90
C LEU A 276 -19.31 -24.00 -8.29
N THR A 277 -18.40 -24.94 -8.47
CA THR A 277 -18.28 -25.71 -9.70
C THR A 277 -18.71 -27.14 -9.43
N LEU A 278 -19.75 -27.58 -10.12
CA LEU A 278 -20.28 -28.93 -10.09
C LEU A 278 -19.68 -29.75 -11.24
N ASN A 279 -19.01 -30.84 -10.87
CA ASN A 279 -18.49 -31.85 -11.78
C ASN A 279 -19.23 -33.17 -11.56
N ILE A 280 -19.72 -33.76 -12.64
CA ILE A 280 -20.53 -34.98 -12.61
C ILE A 280 -19.88 -36.01 -13.55
N ASN A 281 -19.30 -37.05 -12.96
CA ASN A 281 -18.68 -38.14 -13.69
C ASN A 281 -19.66 -39.31 -13.82
N LEU A 282 -20.45 -39.31 -14.90
CA LEU A 282 -21.33 -40.43 -15.24
C LEU A 282 -20.54 -41.52 -15.99
N ALA A 283 -20.64 -42.77 -15.52
CA ALA A 283 -20.09 -43.92 -16.23
C ALA A 283 -20.98 -44.31 -17.43
N ALA A 284 -20.44 -45.11 -18.34
CA ALA A 284 -21.22 -45.61 -19.48
C ALA A 284 -22.44 -46.41 -19.00
N GLY A 285 -23.64 -45.97 -19.38
CA GLY A 285 -24.91 -46.57 -18.97
C GLY A 285 -25.57 -45.93 -17.75
N ASP A 286 -24.89 -44.99 -17.07
CA ASP A 286 -25.48 -44.24 -15.97
C ASP A 286 -26.56 -43.26 -16.46
N THR A 287 -27.56 -43.02 -15.61
CA THR A 287 -28.48 -41.88 -15.77
C THR A 287 -28.32 -40.95 -14.58
N ALA A 288 -28.38 -39.64 -14.83
CA ALA A 288 -28.28 -38.62 -13.80
C ALA A 288 -29.29 -38.82 -12.65
N ALA A 289 -30.52 -39.23 -13.00
CA ALA A 289 -31.58 -39.51 -12.05
C ALA A 289 -31.29 -40.71 -11.14
N ALA A 290 -30.40 -41.62 -11.54
CA ALA A 290 -30.00 -42.78 -10.72
C ALA A 290 -28.74 -42.51 -9.89
N VAL A 291 -27.84 -41.64 -10.34
CA VAL A 291 -26.52 -41.43 -9.72
C VAL A 291 -26.50 -40.26 -8.75
N LEU A 292 -27.11 -39.13 -9.10
CA LEU A 292 -26.97 -37.92 -8.29
C LEU A 292 -27.77 -37.96 -6.97
N PRO A 293 -29.00 -38.50 -6.92
CA PRO A 293 -29.73 -38.59 -5.65
C PRO A 293 -28.94 -39.34 -4.57
N GLY A 294 -28.90 -38.78 -3.37
CA GLY A 294 -28.15 -39.34 -2.23
C GLY A 294 -26.74 -38.77 -2.03
N HIS A 295 -26.29 -37.88 -2.92
CA HIS A 295 -25.11 -37.05 -2.69
C HIS A 295 -25.47 -35.81 -1.87
N SER A 296 -24.66 -35.53 -0.86
CA SER A 296 -24.85 -34.41 0.05
C SER A 296 -23.51 -33.81 0.46
N PHE A 297 -23.48 -32.50 0.65
CA PHE A 297 -22.30 -31.74 1.03
C PHE A 297 -22.65 -30.68 2.08
N THR A 298 -21.75 -30.41 3.02
CA THR A 298 -21.78 -29.18 3.81
C THR A 298 -20.98 -28.10 3.11
N LEU A 299 -21.54 -26.89 3.00
CA LEU A 299 -20.89 -25.69 2.49
C LEU A 299 -20.80 -24.67 3.62
N ALA A 300 -19.60 -24.19 3.92
CA ALA A 300 -19.36 -23.21 4.98
C ALA A 300 -18.19 -22.27 4.63
N ALA A 301 -17.98 -21.24 5.43
CA ALA A 301 -16.76 -20.46 5.39
C ALA A 301 -15.58 -21.33 5.81
N LYS A 302 -14.44 -21.12 5.15
CA LYS A 302 -13.18 -21.72 5.54
C LYS A 302 -12.84 -21.26 6.97
N PRO A 303 -12.57 -22.19 7.91
CA PRO A 303 -12.26 -21.81 9.29
C PRO A 303 -11.02 -20.92 9.38
N ASP A 304 -11.08 -19.90 10.25
CA ASP A 304 -9.92 -19.05 10.54
C ASP A 304 -8.75 -19.91 11.06
N THR A 305 -7.54 -19.60 10.60
CA THR A 305 -6.31 -20.29 11.03
C THR A 305 -5.48 -19.43 11.95
N PHE A 306 -4.59 -20.05 12.72
CA PHE A 306 -3.74 -19.36 13.67
C PHE A 306 -2.28 -19.70 13.43
N THR A 307 -1.45 -18.67 13.37
CA THR A 307 0.01 -18.80 13.39
C THR A 307 0.51 -18.34 14.75
N ALA A 308 1.04 -19.26 15.54
CA ALA A 308 1.54 -18.98 16.87
C ALA A 308 3.08 -18.98 16.85
N THR A 309 3.69 -17.84 17.16
CA THR A 309 5.13 -17.68 17.22
C THR A 309 5.60 -17.52 18.67
N ARG A 310 6.70 -18.19 19.01
CA ARG A 310 7.31 -18.12 20.34
C ARG A 310 7.94 -16.73 20.54
N SER A 311 7.59 -16.04 21.62
CA SER A 311 8.20 -14.75 21.94
C SER A 311 9.67 -14.91 22.37
N PRO A 312 10.54 -13.93 22.05
CA PRO A 312 11.90 -13.91 22.59
C PRO A 312 11.91 -13.90 24.12
N GLY A 313 12.86 -14.61 24.73
CA GLY A 313 13.02 -14.62 26.19
C GLY A 313 12.16 -15.63 26.97
N ASN A 314 11.39 -16.48 26.28
CA ASN A 314 10.65 -17.58 26.93
C ASN A 314 11.61 -18.52 27.70
N PRO A 315 11.30 -18.88 28.96
CA PRO A 315 12.07 -19.85 29.73
C PRO A 315 12.19 -21.25 29.12
N THR A 316 11.18 -21.75 28.41
CA THR A 316 11.19 -23.13 27.88
C THR A 316 11.30 -23.19 26.35
N PRO A 317 11.80 -24.29 25.76
CA PRO A 317 11.82 -24.49 24.31
C PRO A 317 10.45 -24.93 23.74
N THR A 318 9.38 -24.94 24.55
CA THR A 318 8.04 -25.31 24.10
C THR A 318 7.59 -24.46 22.92
N GLN A 319 6.97 -25.10 21.94
CA GLN A 319 6.42 -24.47 20.74
C GLN A 319 4.96 -24.83 20.59
N VAL A 320 4.21 -23.98 19.90
CA VAL A 320 2.86 -24.32 19.42
C VAL A 320 3.03 -25.01 18.06
N THR A 321 2.59 -26.26 17.96
CA THR A 321 2.77 -27.11 16.76
C THR A 321 1.51 -27.22 15.91
N GLY A 322 0.37 -26.75 16.41
CA GLY A 322 -0.89 -26.73 15.68
C GLY A 322 -1.94 -25.96 16.45
N SER A 323 -2.92 -25.43 15.72
CA SER A 323 -4.03 -24.67 16.30
C SER A 323 -5.33 -25.00 15.57
N SER A 324 -6.45 -25.06 16.28
CA SER A 324 -7.76 -25.34 15.68
C SER A 324 -8.89 -24.72 16.49
N ILE A 325 -9.95 -24.28 15.79
CA ILE A 325 -11.19 -23.84 16.43
C ILE A 325 -11.98 -25.08 16.84
N THR A 326 -12.19 -25.26 18.15
CA THR A 326 -12.97 -26.38 18.72
C THR A 326 -14.37 -25.96 19.14
N ASN A 327 -14.59 -24.66 19.40
CA ASN A 327 -15.91 -24.11 19.69
C ASN A 327 -16.07 -22.75 18.97
N PRO A 328 -16.67 -22.72 17.77
CA PRO A 328 -16.85 -21.50 16.98
C PRO A 328 -17.62 -20.39 17.70
N VAL A 329 -18.65 -20.75 18.49
CA VAL A 329 -19.46 -19.78 19.25
C VAL A 329 -18.61 -19.07 20.30
N ALA A 330 -17.81 -19.81 21.07
CA ALA A 330 -16.91 -19.23 22.07
C ALA A 330 -15.78 -18.41 21.44
N TYR A 331 -15.28 -18.86 20.28
CA TYR A 331 -14.27 -18.14 19.49
C TYR A 331 -14.78 -16.77 19.06
N HIS A 332 -15.94 -16.71 18.39
CA HIS A 332 -16.52 -15.43 17.94
C HIS A 332 -16.95 -14.52 19.09
N ALA A 333 -17.32 -15.08 20.24
CA ALA A 333 -17.76 -14.30 21.39
C ALA A 333 -16.60 -13.64 22.17
N SER A 334 -15.39 -14.23 22.15
CA SER A 334 -14.36 -13.86 23.13
C SER A 334 -12.91 -13.85 22.64
N PHE A 335 -12.58 -14.46 21.50
CA PHE A 335 -11.20 -14.43 21.02
C PHE A 335 -10.84 -13.02 20.49
N PRO A 336 -9.66 -12.46 20.79
CA PRO A 336 -9.27 -11.14 20.32
C PRO A 336 -9.32 -11.02 18.79
N THR A 337 -9.95 -9.95 18.30
CA THR A 337 -9.97 -9.64 16.86
C THR A 337 -8.57 -9.23 16.41
N GLY A 338 -7.99 -9.97 15.45
CA GLY A 338 -6.68 -9.69 14.86
C GLY A 338 -5.54 -10.54 15.44
N SER A 339 -5.02 -10.18 16.62
CA SER A 339 -3.91 -10.92 17.22
C SER A 339 -4.03 -11.00 18.74
N ALA A 340 -3.55 -12.11 19.29
CA ALA A 340 -3.57 -12.39 20.70
C ALA A 340 -2.17 -12.71 21.23
N VAL A 341 -1.96 -12.51 22.53
CA VAL A 341 -0.77 -12.99 23.23
C VAL A 341 -1.21 -14.02 24.26
N MET A 342 -0.70 -15.25 24.14
CA MET A 342 -0.83 -16.27 25.15
C MET A 342 0.34 -16.15 26.13
N LYS A 343 0.06 -15.91 27.40
CA LYS A 343 1.07 -15.82 28.45
C LYS A 343 0.81 -16.89 29.51
N PHE A 344 1.73 -17.84 29.62
CA PHE A 344 1.64 -18.91 30.59
C PHE A 344 1.90 -18.38 32.00
N THR A 345 0.99 -18.68 32.92
CA THR A 345 1.11 -18.36 34.36
C THR A 345 1.64 -19.57 35.14
N SER A 346 1.51 -20.77 34.58
CA SER A 346 2.06 -22.03 35.09
C SER A 346 2.16 -23.06 33.96
N ALA A 347 2.60 -24.29 34.28
CA ALA A 347 2.61 -25.40 33.33
C ALA A 347 1.21 -25.84 32.86
N THR A 348 0.15 -25.49 33.60
CA THR A 348 -1.22 -25.94 33.34
C THR A 348 -2.20 -24.80 33.09
N ALA A 349 -1.77 -23.54 33.16
CA ALA A 349 -2.64 -22.38 33.02
C ALA A 349 -1.95 -21.23 32.28
N PHE A 350 -2.75 -20.47 31.53
CA PHE A 350 -2.30 -19.30 30.80
C PHE A 350 -3.42 -18.27 30.70
N ASP A 351 -3.03 -17.02 30.43
CA ASP A 351 -3.93 -15.92 30.15
C ASP A 351 -3.78 -15.47 28.70
N LEU A 352 -4.91 -15.15 28.07
CA LEU A 352 -5.00 -14.63 26.72
C LEU A 352 -5.21 -13.12 26.78
N TYR A 353 -4.41 -12.37 26.03
CA TYR A 353 -4.50 -10.91 25.91
C TYR A 353 -4.70 -10.53 24.45
N ALA A 354 -5.32 -9.38 24.20
CA ALA A 354 -5.26 -8.75 22.88
C ALA A 354 -3.85 -8.16 22.64
N ALA A 355 -3.32 -8.29 21.43
CA ALA A 355 -2.07 -7.66 21.03
C ALA A 355 -2.32 -6.20 20.58
N PRO A 356 -1.37 -5.27 20.81
CA PRO A 356 -0.10 -5.44 21.51
C PRO A 356 -0.25 -5.54 23.04
N LEU A 357 0.59 -6.37 23.67
CA LEU A 357 0.64 -6.48 25.13
C LEU A 357 1.36 -5.26 25.72
N THR A 358 0.68 -4.54 26.61
CA THR A 358 1.21 -3.41 27.38
C THR A 358 1.12 -3.70 28.88
N ALA A 359 1.78 -2.89 29.70
CA ALA A 359 1.70 -3.03 31.16
C ALA A 359 0.26 -2.92 31.71
N ASN A 360 -0.65 -2.28 30.96
CA ASN A 360 -2.06 -2.07 31.34
C ASN A 360 -3.03 -2.99 30.58
N SER A 361 -2.54 -3.95 29.79
CA SER A 361 -3.40 -4.85 29.02
C SER A 361 -4.22 -5.74 29.95
N LYS A 362 -5.52 -5.82 29.68
CA LYS A 362 -6.45 -6.67 30.43
C LYS A 362 -6.49 -8.08 29.85
N ILE A 363 -6.70 -9.05 30.73
CA ILE A 363 -6.95 -10.43 30.34
C ILE A 363 -8.28 -10.49 29.59
N VAL A 364 -8.27 -11.11 28.43
CA VAL A 364 -9.46 -11.35 27.60
C VAL A 364 -10.15 -12.64 28.06
N SER A 365 -9.37 -13.70 28.22
CA SER A 365 -9.80 -14.96 28.80
C SER A 365 -8.63 -15.70 29.44
N SER A 366 -8.92 -16.63 30.34
CA SER A 366 -7.93 -17.56 30.90
C SER A 366 -8.18 -18.96 30.34
N GLY A 367 -7.10 -19.70 30.14
CA GLY A 367 -7.11 -21.04 29.56
C GLY A 367 -6.37 -22.07 30.41
N THR A 368 -6.61 -23.33 30.08
CA THR A 368 -5.98 -24.47 30.74
C THR A 368 -5.20 -25.33 29.75
N VAL A 369 -4.12 -25.95 30.21
CA VAL A 369 -3.36 -26.95 29.46
C VAL A 369 -3.71 -28.33 29.98
N ALA A 370 -4.20 -29.20 29.08
CA ALA A 370 -4.47 -30.59 29.37
C ALA A 370 -3.91 -31.46 28.24
N ALA A 371 -3.18 -32.53 28.59
CA ALA A 371 -2.59 -33.47 27.63
C ALA A 371 -1.78 -32.80 26.49
N GLY A 372 -1.04 -31.73 26.81
CA GLY A 372 -0.25 -30.98 25.82
C GLY A 372 -1.06 -30.05 24.92
N VAL A 373 -2.35 -29.84 25.22
CA VAL A 373 -3.23 -28.91 24.48
C VAL A 373 -3.66 -27.76 25.39
N ALA A 374 -3.29 -26.53 25.02
CA ALA A 374 -3.75 -25.31 25.66
C ALA A 374 -5.09 -24.87 25.04
N THR A 375 -6.12 -24.65 25.86
CA THR A 375 -7.46 -24.30 25.38
C THR A 375 -7.96 -23.02 26.03
N ALA A 376 -8.40 -22.06 25.22
CA ALA A 376 -9.03 -20.80 25.66
C ALA A 376 -9.90 -20.23 24.54
N SER A 377 -10.99 -19.53 24.90
CA SER A 377 -11.85 -18.82 23.94
C SER A 377 -12.22 -19.65 22.71
N GLY A 378 -12.53 -20.93 22.90
CA GLY A 378 -12.94 -21.83 21.81
C GLY A 378 -11.83 -22.28 20.84
N VAL A 379 -10.56 -21.93 21.12
CA VAL A 379 -9.40 -22.34 20.33
C VAL A 379 -8.53 -23.30 21.14
N SER A 380 -8.03 -24.33 20.45
CA SER A 380 -7.08 -25.30 20.98
C SER A 380 -5.71 -25.11 20.32
N PHE A 381 -4.64 -25.13 21.12
CA PHE A 381 -3.24 -24.99 20.71
C PHE A 381 -2.45 -26.21 21.17
N ASN A 382 -1.91 -26.97 20.22
CA ASN A 382 -1.07 -28.13 20.50
C ASN A 382 0.34 -27.65 20.87
N LEU A 383 0.89 -28.15 21.97
CA LEU A 383 2.21 -27.79 22.49
C LEU A 383 3.19 -28.95 22.27
N SER A 384 4.42 -28.63 21.85
CA SER A 384 5.50 -29.62 21.72
C SER A 384 6.09 -30.09 23.04
N GLY A 385 5.80 -29.39 24.14
CA GLY A 385 6.37 -29.64 25.46
C GLY A 385 5.55 -29.00 26.58
N VAL A 386 6.10 -29.08 27.80
CA VAL A 386 5.48 -28.49 29.00
C VAL A 386 5.93 -27.03 29.13
N PRO A 387 5.01 -26.06 29.07
CA PRO A 387 5.35 -24.65 29.23
C PRO A 387 5.69 -24.32 30.70
N ALA A 388 6.32 -23.18 30.93
CA ALA A 388 6.56 -22.65 32.28
C ALA A 388 5.93 -21.26 32.45
N ALA A 389 5.79 -20.84 33.71
CA ALA A 389 5.36 -19.48 34.03
C ALA A 389 6.30 -18.46 33.37
N GLY A 390 5.73 -17.52 32.62
CA GLY A 390 6.46 -16.50 31.87
C GLY A 390 6.67 -16.80 30.39
N ASP A 391 6.42 -18.03 29.92
CA ASP A 391 6.41 -18.32 28.48
C ASP A 391 5.30 -17.51 27.78
N GLN A 392 5.64 -16.89 26.64
CA GLN A 392 4.75 -16.08 25.84
C GLN A 392 4.76 -16.51 24.37
N PHE A 393 3.57 -16.52 23.76
CA PHE A 393 3.40 -16.80 22.35
C PHE A 393 2.51 -15.73 21.74
N SER A 394 2.95 -15.16 20.63
CA SER A 394 2.13 -14.27 19.81
C SER A 394 1.31 -15.13 18.86
N VAL A 395 0.00 -14.97 18.87
CA VAL A 395 -0.94 -15.69 18.01
C VAL A 395 -1.53 -14.70 17.02
N ALA A 396 -1.14 -14.83 15.75
CA ALA A 396 -1.76 -14.11 14.65
C ALA A 396 -2.96 -14.93 14.12
N VAL A 397 -4.10 -14.27 13.96
CA VAL A 397 -5.29 -14.86 13.34
C VAL A 397 -5.28 -14.55 11.84
N ASN A 398 -5.52 -15.55 11.01
CA ASN A 398 -5.79 -15.39 9.60
C ASN A 398 -7.26 -15.71 9.33
N THR A 399 -8.03 -14.66 9.03
CA THR A 399 -9.47 -14.74 8.68
C THR A 399 -9.71 -15.14 7.23
N HIS A 400 -8.64 -15.41 6.49
CA HIS A 400 -8.60 -15.70 5.06
C HIS A 400 -9.22 -14.59 4.20
N GLU A 401 -9.39 -13.37 4.69
CA GLU A 401 -10.00 -12.29 3.89
C GLU A 401 -9.10 -11.81 2.76
N THR A 402 -7.80 -11.75 3.04
CA THR A 402 -6.79 -11.40 2.05
C THR A 402 -5.77 -12.51 1.92
N GLN A 403 -5.13 -12.59 0.76
CA GLN A 403 -4.04 -13.51 0.51
C GLN A 403 -2.99 -12.82 -0.34
N ASN A 404 -1.74 -12.85 0.10
CA ASN A 404 -0.67 -12.23 -0.66
C ASN A 404 -0.32 -13.05 -1.92
N ILE A 405 0.23 -12.36 -2.90
CA ILE A 405 0.55 -12.94 -4.21
C ILE A 405 1.66 -14.02 -4.14
N LEU A 406 2.60 -13.92 -3.20
CA LEU A 406 3.65 -14.92 -3.00
C LEU A 406 3.06 -16.23 -2.49
N ASP A 407 2.19 -16.17 -1.47
CA ASP A 407 1.48 -17.33 -0.95
C ASP A 407 0.60 -17.97 -2.03
N THR A 408 -0.04 -17.16 -2.88
CA THR A 408 -0.83 -17.66 -4.02
C THR A 408 0.03 -18.46 -5.01
N VAL A 409 1.17 -17.91 -5.43
CA VAL A 409 2.09 -18.62 -6.33
C VAL A 409 2.66 -19.87 -5.65
N SER A 410 3.02 -19.79 -4.37
CA SER A 410 3.56 -20.92 -3.61
C SER A 410 2.55 -22.06 -3.42
N GLN A 411 1.29 -21.73 -3.16
CA GLN A 411 0.19 -22.70 -3.09
C GLN A 411 -0.06 -23.36 -4.44
N LEU A 412 -0.05 -22.60 -5.53
CA LEU A 412 -0.19 -23.14 -6.88
C LEU A 412 0.96 -24.08 -7.23
N LYS A 413 2.21 -23.68 -6.95
CA LYS A 413 3.40 -24.52 -7.11
C LYS A 413 3.26 -25.84 -6.33
N THR A 414 2.82 -25.76 -5.08
CA THR A 414 2.60 -26.94 -4.23
C THR A 414 1.52 -27.86 -4.82
N ALA A 415 0.41 -27.28 -5.30
CA ALA A 415 -0.66 -28.04 -5.95
C ALA A 415 -0.14 -28.78 -7.19
N LEU A 416 0.60 -28.10 -8.07
CA LEU A 416 1.14 -28.72 -9.29
C LEU A 416 2.22 -29.78 -9.04
N ASN A 417 2.92 -29.71 -7.92
CA ASN A 417 3.88 -30.74 -7.51
C ASN A 417 3.23 -31.99 -6.90
N THR A 418 1.94 -31.93 -6.54
CA THR A 418 1.23 -33.06 -5.97
C THR A 418 0.77 -34.00 -7.09
N PRO A 419 1.33 -35.22 -7.20
CA PRO A 419 0.99 -36.13 -8.30
C PRO A 419 -0.43 -36.67 -8.14
N THR A 420 -1.17 -36.75 -9.25
CA THR A 420 -2.53 -37.33 -9.26
C THR A 420 -2.50 -38.80 -9.62
N ASN A 421 -1.45 -39.29 -10.30
CA ASN A 421 -1.30 -40.68 -10.76
C ASN A 421 -2.51 -41.21 -11.55
N GLY A 422 -3.28 -40.32 -12.19
CA GLY A 422 -4.51 -40.67 -12.90
C GLY A 422 -5.71 -40.99 -12.00
N ASP A 423 -5.61 -40.80 -10.68
CA ASP A 423 -6.73 -40.92 -9.75
C ASP A 423 -7.74 -39.78 -10.02
N PRO A 424 -9.01 -40.10 -10.35
CA PRO A 424 -10.05 -39.11 -10.58
C PRO A 424 -10.24 -38.14 -9.41
N ILE A 425 -10.16 -38.61 -8.17
CA ILE A 425 -10.39 -37.82 -6.96
C ILE A 425 -9.24 -36.83 -6.75
N LEU A 426 -7.99 -37.28 -6.90
CA LEU A 426 -6.82 -36.40 -6.79
C LEU A 426 -6.79 -35.37 -7.92
N THR A 427 -7.19 -35.77 -9.12
CA THR A 427 -7.29 -34.86 -10.28
C THR A 427 -8.32 -33.76 -10.03
N GLN A 428 -9.46 -34.07 -9.43
CA GLN A 428 -10.48 -33.08 -9.07
C GLN A 428 -9.99 -32.12 -7.97
N LYS A 429 -9.30 -32.62 -6.94
CA LYS A 429 -8.70 -31.78 -5.90
C LYS A 429 -7.64 -30.83 -6.47
N LEU A 430 -6.84 -31.31 -7.41
CA LEU A 430 -5.87 -30.51 -8.13
C LEU A 430 -6.58 -29.41 -8.94
N GLN A 431 -7.62 -29.74 -9.71
CA GLN A 431 -8.39 -28.76 -10.49
C GLN A 431 -9.01 -27.68 -9.60
N ALA A 432 -9.56 -28.05 -8.44
CA ALA A 432 -10.08 -27.09 -7.47
C ALA A 432 -8.98 -26.14 -6.94
N SER A 433 -7.79 -26.69 -6.66
CA SER A 433 -6.62 -25.91 -6.21
C SER A 433 -6.10 -24.96 -7.29
N ILE A 434 -6.09 -25.39 -8.56
CA ILE A 434 -5.72 -24.55 -9.71
C ILE A 434 -6.74 -23.42 -9.89
N ALA A 435 -8.04 -23.72 -9.82
CA ALA A 435 -9.10 -22.71 -9.95
C ALA A 435 -9.00 -21.66 -8.83
N SER A 436 -8.77 -22.10 -7.60
CA SER A 436 -8.48 -21.24 -6.44
C SER A 436 -7.26 -20.34 -6.68
N GLY A 437 -6.16 -20.92 -7.15
CA GLY A 437 -4.94 -20.18 -7.49
C GLY A 437 -5.18 -19.13 -8.59
N ILE A 438 -5.94 -19.46 -9.63
CA ILE A 438 -6.28 -18.53 -10.72
C ILE A 438 -7.14 -17.37 -10.20
N GLY A 439 -8.14 -17.65 -9.36
CA GLY A 439 -8.98 -16.62 -8.73
C GLY A 439 -8.18 -15.65 -7.89
N ASN A 440 -7.31 -16.17 -7.01
CA ASN A 440 -6.44 -15.36 -6.18
C ASN A 440 -5.37 -14.59 -6.97
N LEU A 441 -4.83 -15.17 -8.06
CA LEU A 441 -3.92 -14.44 -8.97
C LEU A 441 -4.63 -13.26 -9.66
N ALA A 442 -5.90 -13.44 -10.04
CA ALA A 442 -6.70 -12.35 -10.61
C ALA A 442 -6.91 -11.23 -9.58
N SER A 443 -7.33 -11.56 -8.35
CA SER A 443 -7.46 -10.57 -7.27
C SER A 443 -6.13 -9.88 -6.91
N GLY A 444 -5.01 -10.61 -6.96
CA GLY A 444 -3.67 -10.05 -6.83
C GLY A 444 -3.33 -9.03 -7.92
N ASN A 445 -3.64 -9.34 -9.18
CA ASN A 445 -3.47 -8.42 -10.29
C ASN A 445 -4.36 -7.18 -10.16
N ASP A 446 -5.62 -7.34 -9.75
CA ASP A 446 -6.55 -6.21 -9.55
C ASP A 446 -6.05 -5.25 -8.44
N GLN A 447 -5.47 -5.80 -7.37
CA GLN A 447 -4.85 -5.00 -6.31
C GLN A 447 -3.63 -4.23 -6.83
N LEU A 448 -2.77 -4.89 -7.60
CA LEU A 448 -1.61 -4.25 -8.22
C LEU A 448 -2.01 -3.16 -9.23
N SER A 449 -3.04 -3.40 -10.04
CA SER A 449 -3.60 -2.41 -10.96
C SER A 449 -4.17 -1.20 -10.22
N SER A 450 -4.80 -1.43 -9.06
CA SER A 450 -5.30 -0.35 -8.20
C SER A 450 -4.15 0.48 -7.61
N ALA A 451 -3.07 -0.16 -7.18
CA ALA A 451 -1.85 0.52 -6.73
C ALA A 451 -1.17 1.33 -7.86
N LEU A 452 -1.06 0.77 -9.07
CA LEU A 452 -0.57 1.47 -10.26
C LEU A 452 -1.44 2.68 -10.60
N SER A 453 -2.76 2.54 -10.53
CA SER A 453 -3.69 3.65 -10.75
C SER A 453 -3.53 4.76 -9.70
N SER A 454 -3.32 4.39 -8.42
CA SER A 454 -3.00 5.35 -7.35
C SER A 454 -1.69 6.10 -7.62
N VAL A 455 -0.63 5.40 -8.05
CA VAL A 455 0.64 6.03 -8.45
C VAL A 455 0.46 6.97 -9.65
N GLY A 456 -0.27 6.54 -10.68
CA GLY A 456 -0.58 7.39 -11.85
C GLY A 456 -1.38 8.64 -11.49
N GLY A 457 -2.37 8.51 -10.60
CA GLY A 457 -3.14 9.63 -10.07
C GLY A 457 -2.27 10.63 -9.31
N ARG A 458 -1.33 10.14 -8.49
CA ARG A 458 -0.33 10.99 -7.81
C ARG A 458 0.59 11.69 -8.81
N GLY A 459 1.02 10.99 -9.86
CA GLY A 459 1.81 11.56 -10.96
C GLY A 459 1.11 12.76 -11.62
N SER A 460 -0.16 12.60 -12.00
CA SER A 460 -0.94 13.69 -12.61
C SER A 460 -1.17 14.88 -11.66
N ALA A 461 -1.37 14.61 -10.37
CA ALA A 461 -1.49 15.66 -9.36
C ALA A 461 -0.17 16.44 -9.21
N LEU A 462 0.98 15.75 -9.24
CA LEU A 462 2.31 16.37 -9.19
C LEU A 462 2.61 17.20 -10.44
N ASP A 463 2.18 16.77 -11.62
CA ASP A 463 2.30 17.58 -12.85
C ASP A 463 1.53 18.90 -12.72
N THR A 464 0.27 18.82 -12.30
CA THR A 464 -0.57 20.00 -12.08
C THR A 464 0.01 20.95 -11.03
N GLN A 465 0.53 20.41 -9.93
CA GLN A 465 1.16 21.22 -8.89
C GLN A 465 2.49 21.82 -9.35
N SER A 466 3.26 21.09 -10.14
CA SER A 466 4.51 21.59 -10.74
C SER A 466 4.25 22.81 -11.62
N ASP A 467 3.25 22.77 -12.49
CA ASP A 467 2.88 23.90 -13.35
C ASP A 467 2.43 25.12 -12.54
N THR A 468 1.71 24.86 -11.43
CA THR A 468 1.29 25.91 -10.48
C THR A 468 2.51 26.54 -9.80
N ASN A 469 3.43 25.74 -9.30
CA ASN A 469 4.66 26.22 -8.66
C ASN A 469 5.52 27.02 -9.64
N GLN A 470 5.69 26.56 -10.88
CA GLN A 470 6.42 27.30 -11.92
C GLN A 470 5.76 28.66 -12.24
N SER A 471 4.43 28.70 -12.28
CA SER A 471 3.69 29.96 -12.45
C SER A 471 3.91 30.92 -11.28
N LEU A 472 3.94 30.42 -10.05
CA LEU A 472 4.25 31.22 -8.86
C LEU A 472 5.70 31.69 -8.84
N VAL A 473 6.66 30.87 -9.27
CA VAL A 473 8.07 31.25 -9.42
C VAL A 473 8.21 32.39 -10.41
N LEU A 474 7.55 32.30 -11.57
CA LEU A 474 7.55 33.37 -12.57
C LEU A 474 6.95 34.66 -12.03
N ALA A 475 5.76 34.59 -11.41
CA ALA A 475 5.09 35.75 -10.83
C ALA A 475 5.90 36.40 -9.70
N ASN A 476 6.53 35.59 -8.85
CA ASN A 476 7.41 36.06 -7.79
C ASN A 476 8.64 36.77 -8.39
N THR A 477 9.31 36.15 -9.36
CA THR A 477 10.48 36.74 -10.05
C THR A 477 10.15 38.06 -10.74
N GLN A 478 9.01 38.14 -11.45
CA GLN A 478 8.52 39.37 -12.06
C GLN A 478 8.26 40.47 -11.01
N THR A 479 7.65 40.10 -9.87
CA THR A 479 7.39 41.05 -8.79
C THR A 479 8.68 41.52 -8.12
N GLN A 480 9.66 40.63 -7.93
CA GLN A 480 10.97 41.01 -7.42
C GLN A 480 11.67 41.99 -8.37
N SER A 481 11.69 41.67 -9.66
CA SER A 481 12.26 42.53 -10.71
C SER A 481 11.60 43.91 -10.73
N ALA A 482 10.27 43.98 -10.68
CA ALA A 482 9.53 45.24 -10.65
C ALA A 482 9.83 46.13 -9.43
N ILE A 483 10.28 45.55 -8.32
CA ILE A 483 10.65 46.29 -7.10
C ILE A 483 12.15 46.67 -7.11
N ARG A 484 13.00 45.69 -7.47
CA ARG A 484 14.45 45.74 -7.36
C ARG A 484 15.10 46.45 -8.54
N ASP A 485 14.66 46.17 -9.75
CA ASP A 485 15.37 46.55 -10.97
C ASP A 485 15.03 47.97 -11.38
N SER A 486 16.02 48.68 -11.92
CA SER A 486 15.87 50.05 -12.39
C SER A 486 15.54 50.09 -13.88
N ASP A 487 14.76 51.09 -14.30
CA ASP A 487 14.63 51.45 -15.71
C ASP A 487 15.94 52.10 -16.20
N PRO A 488 16.69 51.47 -17.13
CA PRO A 488 17.96 52.02 -17.61
C PRO A 488 17.81 53.43 -18.20
N ALA A 489 16.69 53.73 -18.86
CA ALA A 489 16.47 55.03 -19.49
C ALA A 489 16.26 56.14 -18.44
N GLU A 490 15.48 55.85 -17.39
CA GLU A 490 15.27 56.79 -16.28
C GLU A 490 16.58 57.04 -15.52
N VAL A 491 17.31 55.97 -15.18
CA VAL A 491 18.56 56.07 -14.42
C VAL A 491 19.61 56.86 -15.18
N MET A 492 19.79 56.60 -16.47
CA MET A 492 20.76 57.34 -17.29
C MET A 492 20.39 58.83 -17.42
N THR A 493 19.10 59.14 -17.54
CA THR A 493 18.62 60.53 -17.57
C THR A 493 18.88 61.23 -16.23
N ARG A 494 18.58 60.56 -15.11
CA ARG A 494 18.83 61.06 -13.76
C ARG A 494 20.32 61.26 -13.50
N LEU A 495 21.16 60.31 -13.88
CA LEU A 495 22.61 60.38 -13.74
C LEU A 495 23.17 61.60 -14.50
N THR A 496 22.74 61.81 -15.74
CA THR A 496 23.16 62.95 -16.56
C THR A 496 22.76 64.29 -15.93
N LEU A 497 21.53 64.40 -15.42
CA LEU A 497 21.04 65.56 -14.68
C LEU A 497 21.88 65.83 -13.41
N GLN A 498 22.15 64.80 -12.62
CA GLN A 498 22.93 64.93 -11.39
C GLN A 498 24.40 65.26 -11.65
N GLN A 499 25.01 64.70 -12.71
CA GLN A 499 26.36 65.09 -13.15
C GLN A 499 26.40 66.58 -13.54
N THR A 500 25.38 67.05 -14.25
CA THR A 500 25.23 68.47 -14.62
C THR A 500 25.07 69.36 -13.37
N MET A 501 24.26 68.94 -12.39
CA MET A 501 24.11 69.66 -11.12
C MET A 501 25.40 69.68 -10.29
N LEU A 502 26.14 68.57 -10.26
CA LEU A 502 27.44 68.49 -9.59
C LEU A 502 28.43 69.47 -10.24
N GLN A 503 28.54 69.48 -11.57
CA GLN A 503 29.37 70.46 -12.30
C GLN A 503 28.95 71.90 -12.03
N ALA A 504 27.65 72.21 -12.05
CA ALA A 504 27.13 73.53 -11.72
C ALA A 504 27.46 73.95 -10.27
N SER A 505 27.37 73.03 -9.31
CA SER A 505 27.74 73.28 -7.91
C SER A 505 29.24 73.50 -7.73
N GLN A 506 30.10 72.80 -8.49
CA GLN A 506 31.54 73.04 -8.53
C GLN A 506 31.87 74.45 -9.06
N LEU A 507 31.21 74.87 -10.14
CA LEU A 507 31.39 76.20 -10.73
C LEU A 507 30.88 77.31 -9.79
N ALA A 508 29.74 77.11 -9.14
CA ALA A 508 29.20 78.05 -8.16
C ALA A 508 30.12 78.18 -6.94
N PHE A 509 30.57 77.05 -6.38
CA PHE A 509 31.53 77.02 -5.27
C PHE A 509 32.85 77.71 -5.64
N SER A 510 33.39 77.46 -6.84
CA SER A 510 34.58 78.11 -7.39
C SER A 510 34.43 79.64 -7.49
N LYS A 511 33.32 80.12 -8.08
CA LYS A 511 33.04 81.56 -8.19
C LYS A 511 32.85 82.23 -6.82
N ILE A 512 32.25 81.54 -5.85
CA ILE A 512 32.03 82.06 -4.49
C ILE A 512 33.35 82.09 -3.71
N ALA A 513 34.19 81.07 -3.83
CA ALA A 513 35.52 81.03 -3.24
C ALA A 513 36.40 82.19 -3.75
N GLN A 514 36.26 82.57 -5.03
CA GLN A 514 36.91 83.75 -5.60
C GLN A 514 36.38 85.06 -4.99
N LEU A 515 35.05 85.23 -4.84
CA LEU A 515 34.44 86.44 -4.23
C LEU A 515 34.80 86.63 -2.75
N GLY A 516 34.97 85.56 -1.99
CA GLY A 516 35.41 85.63 -0.59
C GLY A 516 36.87 86.08 -0.43
N LEU A 517 37.71 85.85 -1.45
CA LEU A 517 39.11 86.25 -1.47
C LEU A 517 39.27 87.75 -1.79
N PHE A 518 38.39 88.31 -2.64
CA PHE A 518 38.38 89.75 -2.96
C PHE A 518 37.79 90.63 -1.85
N ASN A 519 37.08 90.08 -0.86
CA ASN A 519 36.58 90.81 0.31
C ASN A 519 37.56 90.78 1.51
N LYS A 520 38.74 90.17 1.34
CA LYS A 520 39.82 90.09 2.34
C LYS A 520 41.10 90.83 1.94
N ILE A 521 41.11 91.48 0.78
CA ILE A 521 42.08 92.52 0.40
C ILE A 521 41.35 93.85 0.60
#